data_AF-A0A0C2FFY1-F1
#
_entry.id   AF-A0A0C2FFY1-F1
#
_cell.length_a   1.000
_cell.length_b   1.000
_cell.length_c   1.000
_cell.angle_alpha   90.00
_cell.angle_beta   90.00
_cell.angle_gamma   90.00
#
_symmetry.space_group_name_H-M   'P 1'
#
loop_
_entity.id
_entity.type
_entity.pdbx_description
1 polymer ?
#
loop_
_entity_poly.entity_id
_entity_poly.type
_entity_poly.pdbx_seq_one_letter_code
_entity_poly.pdbx_strand_id
1 'polypeptide(L)'
;MPPAHDPAPNRLGANGPSPPGNRQNKYRSSKFPEAGVFWSFHQMHHSSEYYNLSTALRQGAVQDVATLFFDLLQAVAIPPNIFVVHRYLNLIYQFWLHSNAVPYLGPLEYFLNTPSSHRVHHGRNPYCIDRNYGGTLIIWDRLFGTYEPERQDEEIAYGLVTPVASFNQLWCQFFEFKALGYDKGQMRDDNGKEIFPGLWNKVKAAFWPPGYFPGVKTKYFFMWLYMDDNTEGIPKIEHPVVPYNPPLTTPLRFYLLVQWLILIAGSLQFDAHRQTLSWPYFLSSLVYLILFLQMFGYYFDHSPISVIFDCSRLAFATAVGLLTWDISFAIYGIASLFTVYLLRSTGNIVAVQKKK
;
A
#
# COMPACT_ATOMS: atom_id res chain seq x y z
N MET A 1 25.10 -33.59 -37.36
CA MET A 1 24.70 -32.23 -37.76
C MET A 1 23.48 -31.85 -36.93
N PRO A 2 23.56 -30.80 -36.11
CA PRO A 2 22.50 -30.38 -35.20
C PRO A 2 21.38 -29.65 -35.96
N PRO A 3 20.11 -29.72 -35.53
CA PRO A 3 19.07 -28.84 -36.04
C PRO A 3 19.05 -27.51 -35.27
N ALA A 4 18.70 -26.48 -36.04
CA ALA A 4 18.76 -25.05 -35.76
C ALA A 4 17.98 -24.57 -34.54
N HIS A 5 18.55 -23.54 -33.92
CA HIS A 5 17.88 -22.58 -33.05
C HIS A 5 16.69 -21.92 -33.77
N ASP A 6 15.54 -21.85 -33.09
CA ASP A 6 14.47 -20.91 -33.41
C ASP A 6 14.33 -19.90 -32.24
N PRO A 7 14.25 -18.59 -32.50
CA PRO A 7 14.34 -17.56 -31.49
C PRO A 7 13.00 -17.34 -30.77
N ALA A 8 13.07 -17.06 -29.47
CA ALA A 8 11.93 -16.72 -28.62
C ALA A 8 11.12 -15.52 -29.17
N PRO A 9 9.78 -15.54 -29.07
CA PRO A 9 8.97 -14.40 -29.47
C PRO A 9 9.14 -13.25 -28.48
N ASN A 10 9.82 -12.20 -28.94
CA ASN A 10 9.72 -10.85 -28.42
C ASN A 10 8.24 -10.41 -28.44
N ARG A 11 7.57 -10.38 -27.28
CA ARG A 11 6.35 -9.59 -27.09
C ARG A 11 6.58 -8.54 -26.01
N LEU A 12 7.35 -7.53 -26.42
CA LEU A 12 7.24 -6.18 -25.92
C LEU A 12 6.06 -5.51 -26.62
N GLY A 13 5.06 -5.05 -25.86
CA GLY A 13 4.13 -4.01 -26.31
C GLY A 13 2.68 -4.21 -25.89
N ALA A 14 2.21 -3.32 -25.02
CA ALA A 14 1.05 -2.46 -25.31
C ALA A 14 0.78 -1.50 -24.13
N ASN A 15 1.65 -0.50 -23.93
CA ASN A 15 1.20 0.77 -23.35
C ASN A 15 0.71 1.63 -24.52
N GLY A 16 -0.54 1.42 -24.93
CA GLY A 16 -1.28 2.33 -25.79
C GLY A 16 -2.08 3.32 -24.94
N PRO A 17 -2.39 4.53 -25.45
CA PRO A 17 -3.32 5.43 -24.79
C PRO A 17 -4.68 4.73 -24.68
N SER A 18 -5.25 4.69 -23.47
CA SER A 18 -6.56 4.10 -23.23
C SER A 18 -7.64 4.80 -24.07
N PRO A 19 -8.64 4.08 -24.60
CA PRO A 19 -9.71 4.68 -25.39
C PRO A 19 -10.48 5.75 -24.59
N PRO A 20 -11.04 6.78 -25.25
CA PRO A 20 -11.84 7.82 -24.60
C PRO A 20 -13.11 7.16 -24.04
N GLY A 21 -13.24 7.18 -22.72
CA GLY A 21 -14.22 6.40 -21.95
C GLY A 21 -13.63 5.78 -20.67
N ASN A 22 -12.31 5.62 -20.59
CA ASN A 22 -11.68 4.82 -19.52
C ASN A 22 -11.18 5.60 -18.28
N ARG A 23 -11.27 6.93 -18.24
CA ARG A 23 -10.75 7.72 -17.10
C ARG A 23 -11.64 7.68 -15.86
N GLN A 24 -12.95 7.54 -16.04
CA GLN A 24 -13.90 7.47 -14.93
C GLN A 24 -13.79 6.13 -14.17
N ASN A 25 -13.56 5.02 -14.88
CA ASN A 25 -13.52 3.68 -14.28
C ASN A 25 -12.40 3.49 -13.26
N LYS A 26 -11.30 4.24 -13.37
CA LYS A 26 -10.14 4.16 -12.46
C LYS A 26 -10.48 4.55 -11.00
N TYR A 27 -11.56 5.28 -10.78
CA TYR A 27 -11.93 5.82 -9.47
C TYR A 27 -13.32 5.38 -9.06
N ARG A 28 -13.80 4.23 -9.55
CA ARG A 28 -15.14 3.70 -9.23
C ARG A 28 -15.15 2.68 -8.07
N SER A 29 -14.01 2.44 -7.40
CA SER A 29 -13.89 1.39 -6.37
C SER A 29 -14.29 1.79 -4.96
N SER A 30 -14.99 0.86 -4.31
CA SER A 30 -15.26 0.66 -2.87
C SER A 30 -16.17 1.61 -2.03
N LYS A 31 -16.85 0.99 -1.07
CA LYS A 31 -17.58 1.30 0.17
C LYS A 31 -16.83 0.55 1.31
N PHE A 32 -16.52 1.27 2.36
CA PHE A 32 -17.11 1.05 3.69
C PHE A 32 -18.25 2.10 3.80
N PRO A 33 -18.80 2.43 4.97
CA PRO A 33 -19.06 3.84 5.29
C PRO A 33 -17.84 4.79 5.10
N GLU A 34 -16.73 4.37 4.48
CA GLU A 34 -15.57 5.16 4.15
C GLU A 34 -15.96 6.28 3.20
N ALA A 35 -16.12 7.46 3.79
CA ALA A 35 -15.70 8.64 3.09
C ALA A 35 -14.32 8.37 2.44
N GLY A 36 -14.13 8.70 1.16
CA GLY A 36 -12.92 8.37 0.39
C GLY A 36 -11.61 8.78 1.07
N VAL A 37 -11.67 9.74 1.99
CA VAL A 37 -10.55 10.12 2.87
C VAL A 37 -10.11 8.99 3.83
N PHE A 38 -11.02 8.24 4.45
CA PHE A 38 -10.67 7.13 5.35
C PHE A 38 -10.12 5.94 4.58
N TRP A 39 -10.68 5.65 3.40
CA TRP A 39 -10.07 4.71 2.46
C TRP A 39 -8.64 5.11 2.11
N SER A 40 -8.38 6.41 1.88
CA SER A 40 -7.02 6.89 1.56
C SER A 40 -6.02 6.61 2.68
N PHE A 41 -6.46 6.60 3.93
CA PHE A 41 -5.63 6.19 5.08
C PHE A 41 -5.41 4.68 5.16
N HIS A 42 -6.36 3.87 4.69
CA HIS A 42 -6.35 2.42 4.86
C HIS A 42 -5.87 1.62 3.63
N GLN A 43 -5.97 2.18 2.42
CA GLN A 43 -5.65 1.50 1.16
C GLN A 43 -4.27 0.85 1.13
N MET A 44 -3.27 1.40 1.85
CA MET A 44 -1.93 0.82 1.89
C MET A 44 -1.97 -0.62 2.40
N HIS A 45 -2.84 -0.90 3.37
CA HIS A 45 -3.12 -2.24 3.88
C HIS A 45 -3.69 -3.18 2.81
N HIS A 46 -4.64 -2.68 2.02
CA HIS A 46 -5.25 -3.42 0.91
C HIS A 46 -4.39 -3.47 -0.35
N SER A 47 -3.29 -2.72 -0.44
CA SER A 47 -2.49 -2.61 -1.66
C SER A 47 -1.64 -3.84 -1.99
N SER A 48 -1.55 -4.82 -1.09
CA SER A 48 -0.81 -6.06 -1.35
C SER A 48 -1.54 -6.94 -2.35
N GLU A 49 -0.89 -7.26 -3.47
CA GLU A 49 -1.38 -8.23 -4.46
C GLU A 49 -1.13 -9.69 -4.03
N TYR A 50 -0.41 -9.90 -2.94
CA TYR A 50 -0.25 -11.18 -2.26
C TYR A 50 -1.03 -11.16 -0.94
N TYR A 51 -1.65 -12.28 -0.59
CA TYR A 51 -2.36 -12.44 0.68
C TYR A 51 -1.71 -13.49 1.58
N ASN A 52 -1.06 -13.03 2.65
CA ASN A 52 -0.42 -13.85 3.67
C ASN A 52 -0.23 -13.02 4.94
N LEU A 53 0.36 -13.61 5.99
CA LEU A 53 0.49 -12.95 7.30
C LEU A 53 1.23 -11.60 7.24
N SER A 54 2.13 -11.38 6.28
CA SER A 54 2.81 -10.10 6.12
C SER A 54 1.88 -8.98 5.63
N THR A 55 0.75 -9.30 5.01
CA THR A 55 -0.30 -8.33 4.65
C THR A 55 -0.80 -7.59 5.90
N ALA A 56 -0.89 -8.28 7.05
CA ALA A 56 -1.25 -7.67 8.33
C ALA A 56 -0.29 -6.53 8.73
N LEU A 57 0.99 -6.67 8.39
CA LEU A 57 2.05 -5.72 8.75
C LEU A 57 2.16 -4.54 7.77
N ARG A 58 1.43 -4.57 6.65
CA ARG A 58 1.47 -3.54 5.61
C ARG A 58 0.61 -2.34 6.00
N GLN A 59 0.96 -1.65 7.07
CA GLN A 59 0.23 -0.49 7.58
C GLN A 59 0.84 0.82 7.03
N GLY A 60 0.00 1.80 6.71
CA GLY A 60 0.46 3.14 6.33
C GLY A 60 0.85 3.95 7.57
N ALA A 61 1.94 4.72 7.53
CA ALA A 61 2.28 5.63 8.62
C ALA A 61 1.23 6.73 8.79
N VAL A 62 0.59 7.14 7.69
CA VAL A 62 -0.50 8.11 7.72
C VAL A 62 -1.77 7.54 8.34
N GLN A 63 -1.95 6.21 8.33
CA GLN A 63 -3.11 5.55 8.93
C GLN A 63 -3.23 5.86 10.42
N ASP A 64 -2.10 6.00 11.12
CA ASP A 64 -2.07 6.33 12.54
C ASP A 64 -2.74 7.69 12.82
N VAL A 65 -2.71 8.63 11.87
CA VAL A 65 -3.42 9.92 11.98
C VAL A 65 -4.94 9.72 11.99
N ALA A 66 -5.47 8.82 11.16
CA ALA A 66 -6.88 8.50 11.15
C ALA A 66 -7.29 7.72 12.41
N THR A 67 -6.47 6.76 12.85
CA THR A 67 -6.76 6.02 14.08
C THR A 67 -6.71 6.91 15.32
N LEU A 68 -5.83 7.92 15.37
CA LEU A 68 -5.78 8.89 16.47
C LEU A 68 -7.13 9.59 16.69
N PHE A 69 -7.85 9.94 15.63
CA PHE A 69 -9.19 10.54 15.75
C PHE A 69 -10.15 9.59 16.51
N PHE A 70 -10.18 8.31 16.14
CA PHE A 70 -11.02 7.32 16.81
C PHE A 70 -10.52 6.97 18.23
N ASP A 71 -9.21 6.99 18.45
CA ASP A 71 -8.60 6.75 19.76
C ASP A 71 -8.96 7.87 20.74
N LEU A 72 -8.97 9.13 20.29
CA LEU A 72 -9.39 10.27 21.10
C LEU A 72 -10.86 10.22 21.49
N LEU A 73 -11.75 9.75 20.60
CA LEU A 73 -13.16 9.54 20.93
C LEU A 73 -13.33 8.47 22.01
N GLN A 74 -12.58 7.38 21.91
CA GLN A 74 -12.61 6.28 22.89
C GLN A 74 -12.01 6.68 24.23
N ALA A 75 -10.99 7.54 24.24
CA ALA A 75 -10.30 8.00 25.45
C ALA A 75 -11.22 8.76 26.43
N VAL A 76 -12.36 9.28 25.96
CA VAL A 76 -13.37 9.94 26.81
C VAL A 76 -14.10 8.95 27.73
N ALA A 77 -14.20 7.68 27.32
CA ALA A 77 -15.00 6.66 28.01
C ALA A 77 -14.19 5.46 28.50
N ILE A 78 -13.03 5.18 27.89
CA ILE A 78 -12.24 3.98 28.17
C ILE A 78 -10.96 4.34 28.91
N PRO A 79 -10.73 3.81 30.13
CA PRO A 79 -9.48 3.99 30.85
C PRO A 79 -8.26 3.56 30.02
N PRO A 80 -7.14 4.32 30.04
CA PRO A 80 -5.99 4.07 29.18
C PRO A 80 -5.42 2.64 29.27
N ASN A 81 -5.38 2.05 30.47
CA ASN A 81 -4.89 0.69 30.67
C ASN A 81 -5.78 -0.36 29.99
N ILE A 82 -7.11 -0.18 30.02
CA ILE A 82 -8.07 -1.08 29.36
C ILE A 82 -7.95 -0.93 27.85
N PHE A 83 -7.87 0.32 27.38
CA PHE A 83 -7.71 0.63 25.96
C PHE A 83 -6.47 -0.04 25.36
N VAL A 84 -5.32 0.09 26.02
CA VAL A 84 -4.05 -0.50 25.56
C VAL A 84 -4.13 -2.03 25.49
N VAL A 85 -4.67 -2.69 26.52
CA VAL A 85 -4.85 -4.15 26.51
C VAL A 85 -5.77 -4.60 25.38
N HIS A 86 -6.91 -3.93 25.22
CA HIS A 86 -7.85 -4.26 24.15
C HIS A 86 -7.23 -4.06 22.76
N ARG A 87 -6.49 -2.96 22.55
CA ARG A 87 -5.80 -2.68 21.28
C ARG A 87 -4.82 -3.78 20.92
N TYR A 88 -3.99 -4.25 21.85
CA TYR A 88 -3.04 -5.33 21.57
C TYR A 88 -3.71 -6.68 21.32
N LEU A 89 -4.78 -7.02 22.06
CA LEU A 89 -5.56 -8.22 21.78
C LEU A 89 -6.20 -8.17 20.40
N ASN A 90 -6.74 -7.00 20.02
CA ASN A 90 -7.28 -6.79 18.68
C ASN A 90 -6.20 -6.93 17.60
N LEU A 91 -5.01 -6.34 17.79
CA LEU A 91 -3.90 -6.47 16.84
C LEU A 91 -3.46 -7.93 16.64
N ILE A 92 -3.35 -8.71 17.73
CA ILE A 92 -3.04 -10.15 17.65
C ILE A 92 -4.14 -10.89 16.90
N TYR A 93 -5.41 -10.55 17.16
CA TYR A 93 -6.55 -11.12 16.46
C TYR A 93 -6.52 -10.76 14.96
N GLN A 94 -6.27 -9.51 14.60
CA GLN A 94 -6.20 -9.07 13.20
C GLN A 94 -5.08 -9.77 12.43
N PHE A 95 -3.96 -10.07 13.09
CA PHE A 95 -2.80 -10.66 12.42
C PHE A 95 -3.12 -12.00 11.75
N TRP A 96 -3.75 -12.93 12.47
CA TRP A 96 -4.00 -14.28 11.94
C TRP A 96 -5.10 -14.35 10.88
N LEU A 97 -5.96 -13.33 10.79
CA LEU A 97 -6.98 -13.23 9.74
C LEU A 97 -6.36 -13.20 8.35
N HIS A 98 -5.12 -12.71 8.22
CA HIS A 98 -4.40 -12.60 6.96
C HIS A 98 -3.75 -13.93 6.56
N SER A 99 -4.56 -14.97 6.40
CA SER A 99 -4.09 -16.31 6.06
C SER A 99 -4.92 -16.91 4.93
N ASN A 100 -4.24 -17.43 3.90
CA ASN A 100 -4.86 -18.26 2.87
C ASN A 100 -4.97 -19.75 3.28
N ALA A 101 -4.37 -20.15 4.41
CA ALA A 101 -4.30 -21.56 4.79
C ALA A 101 -5.51 -22.04 5.60
N VAL A 102 -6.28 -21.12 6.20
CA VAL A 102 -7.42 -21.44 7.06
C VAL A 102 -8.70 -21.45 6.21
N PRO A 103 -9.41 -22.59 6.11
CA PRO A 103 -10.65 -22.69 5.36
C PRO A 103 -11.82 -22.08 6.14
N TYR A 104 -13.03 -22.23 5.61
CA TYR A 104 -14.27 -21.91 6.30
C TYR A 104 -14.36 -22.64 7.66
N LEU A 105 -14.66 -21.90 8.73
CA LEU A 105 -14.69 -22.38 10.12
C LEU A 105 -16.10 -22.71 10.64
N GLY A 106 -17.11 -22.74 9.78
CA GLY A 106 -18.45 -23.17 10.18
C GLY A 106 -19.15 -22.15 11.09
N PRO A 107 -19.82 -22.62 12.18
CA PRO A 107 -20.65 -21.77 13.03
C PRO A 107 -19.93 -20.56 13.66
N LEU A 108 -18.60 -20.58 13.79
CA LEU A 108 -17.83 -19.45 14.32
C LEU A 108 -17.95 -18.21 13.44
N GLU A 109 -18.09 -18.38 12.12
CA GLU A 109 -18.22 -17.29 11.14
C GLU A 109 -19.58 -16.57 11.18
N TYR A 110 -20.50 -16.99 12.04
CA TYR A 110 -21.69 -16.20 12.32
C TYR A 110 -21.41 -15.03 13.27
N PHE A 111 -20.35 -15.12 14.08
CA PHE A 111 -20.05 -14.15 15.13
C PHE A 111 -18.67 -13.51 14.98
N LEU A 112 -17.67 -14.31 14.62
CA LEU A 112 -16.28 -13.91 14.51
C LEU A 112 -15.89 -13.65 13.05
N ASN A 113 -15.11 -12.60 12.80
CA ASN A 113 -14.39 -12.49 11.55
C ASN A 113 -13.29 -13.56 11.53
N THR A 114 -13.17 -14.29 10.44
CA THR A 114 -12.20 -15.37 10.25
C THR A 114 -11.39 -15.12 8.99
N PRO A 115 -10.31 -15.87 8.74
CA PRO A 115 -9.54 -15.71 7.51
C PRO A 115 -10.38 -15.84 6.24
N SER A 116 -11.43 -16.66 6.22
CA SER A 116 -12.32 -16.77 5.05
C SER A 116 -13.08 -15.48 4.77
N SER A 117 -13.76 -14.92 5.77
CA SER A 117 -14.47 -13.64 5.61
C SER A 117 -13.50 -12.47 5.38
N HIS A 118 -12.31 -12.51 5.98
CA HIS A 118 -11.30 -11.45 5.82
C HIS A 118 -10.61 -11.49 4.44
N ARG A 119 -10.53 -12.64 3.77
CA ARG A 119 -10.09 -12.72 2.36
C ARG A 119 -11.03 -11.96 1.45
N VAL A 120 -12.34 -12.09 1.65
CA VAL A 120 -13.35 -11.33 0.90
C VAL A 120 -13.17 -9.83 1.13
N HIS A 121 -12.92 -9.40 2.37
CA HIS A 121 -12.65 -7.99 2.70
C HIS A 121 -11.44 -7.41 1.92
N HIS A 122 -10.39 -8.21 1.76
CA HIS A 122 -9.20 -7.80 1.00
C HIS A 122 -9.30 -8.02 -0.51
N GLY A 123 -10.36 -8.68 -0.97
CA GLY A 123 -10.56 -9.00 -2.37
C GLY A 123 -10.98 -7.78 -3.18
N ARG A 124 -10.51 -7.71 -4.43
CA ARG A 124 -10.93 -6.69 -5.40
C ARG A 124 -11.90 -7.21 -6.47
N ASN A 125 -12.33 -8.47 -6.38
CA ASN A 125 -13.40 -9.01 -7.22
C ASN A 125 -14.69 -8.20 -6.97
N PRO A 126 -15.55 -7.99 -7.98
CA PRO A 126 -16.77 -7.21 -7.81
C PRO A 126 -17.63 -7.61 -6.60
N TYR A 127 -17.71 -8.90 -6.25
CA TYR A 127 -18.49 -9.36 -5.10
C TYR A 127 -17.82 -9.07 -3.74
N CYS A 128 -16.48 -9.00 -3.73
CA CYS A 128 -15.66 -8.71 -2.55
C CYS A 128 -15.66 -7.23 -2.18
N ILE A 129 -15.86 -6.37 -3.19
CA ILE A 129 -15.95 -4.93 -2.99
C ILE A 129 -17.04 -4.68 -1.96
N ASP A 130 -16.62 -4.18 -0.81
CA ASP A 130 -17.46 -3.53 0.20
C ASP A 130 -18.18 -4.46 1.13
N ARG A 131 -17.43 -5.47 1.52
CA ARG A 131 -17.91 -6.55 2.35
C ARG A 131 -16.99 -6.77 3.54
N ASN A 132 -17.58 -7.37 4.58
CA ASN A 132 -16.87 -7.96 5.72
C ASN A 132 -15.93 -7.02 6.46
N TYR A 133 -16.49 -5.94 6.96
CA TYR A 133 -15.86 -4.81 7.63
C TYR A 133 -15.41 -5.09 9.06
N GLY A 134 -16.08 -5.99 9.76
CA GLY A 134 -15.86 -6.24 11.17
C GLY A 134 -14.46 -6.78 11.41
N GLY A 135 -13.61 -6.04 12.14
CA GLY A 135 -12.27 -6.51 12.49
C GLY A 135 -12.30 -7.82 13.26
N THR A 136 -12.94 -7.86 14.44
CA THR A 136 -13.04 -9.10 15.24
C THR A 136 -14.39 -9.78 15.11
N LEU A 137 -15.47 -9.01 15.04
CA LEU A 137 -16.84 -9.51 15.07
C LEU A 137 -17.52 -9.26 13.72
N ILE A 138 -17.82 -10.33 12.99
CA ILE A 138 -18.54 -10.28 11.71
C ILE A 138 -20.05 -10.10 11.90
N ILE A 139 -20.54 -10.21 13.14
CA ILE A 139 -21.96 -10.01 13.46
C ILE A 139 -22.46 -8.63 13.00
N TRP A 140 -21.61 -7.61 13.06
CA TRP A 140 -21.96 -6.27 12.60
C TRP A 140 -22.27 -6.25 11.10
N ASP A 141 -21.46 -6.94 10.30
CA ASP A 141 -21.72 -7.05 8.86
C ASP A 141 -23.01 -7.77 8.54
N ARG A 142 -23.39 -8.76 9.35
CA ARG A 142 -24.67 -9.47 9.18
C ARG A 142 -25.84 -8.57 9.56
N LEU A 143 -25.72 -7.83 10.66
CA LEU A 143 -26.77 -6.91 11.12
C LEU A 143 -26.99 -5.75 10.14
N PHE A 144 -25.92 -5.25 9.52
CA PHE A 144 -25.97 -4.11 8.61
C PHE A 144 -25.98 -4.49 7.11
N GLY A 145 -26.02 -5.79 6.79
CA GLY A 145 -26.19 -6.29 5.42
C GLY A 145 -24.95 -6.16 4.52
N THR A 146 -23.75 -6.10 5.11
CA THR A 146 -22.46 -6.00 4.41
C THR A 146 -21.69 -7.33 4.42
N TYR A 147 -22.22 -8.37 5.06
CA TYR A 147 -21.62 -9.69 5.04
C TYR A 147 -21.72 -10.34 3.65
N GLU A 148 -20.62 -10.91 3.19
CA GLU A 148 -20.53 -11.75 1.99
C GLU A 148 -19.64 -12.96 2.27
N PRO A 149 -20.11 -14.20 2.05
CA PRO A 149 -19.26 -15.37 2.22
C PRO A 149 -18.23 -15.48 1.09
N GLU A 150 -17.09 -16.10 1.40
CA GLU A 150 -16.11 -16.47 0.37
C GLU A 150 -16.71 -17.48 -0.60
N ARG A 151 -16.56 -17.23 -1.90
CA ARG A 151 -17.07 -18.08 -2.97
C ARG A 151 -16.02 -19.09 -3.38
N GLN A 152 -16.39 -20.36 -3.45
CA GLN A 152 -15.45 -21.43 -3.84
C GLN A 152 -15.24 -21.54 -5.36
N ASP A 153 -16.18 -20.98 -6.14
CA ASP A 153 -16.18 -20.99 -7.60
C ASP A 153 -15.45 -19.79 -8.23
N GLU A 154 -15.01 -18.81 -7.44
CA GLU A 154 -14.31 -17.62 -7.90
C GLU A 154 -13.07 -17.34 -7.05
N GLU A 155 -11.88 -17.47 -7.66
CA GLU A 155 -10.61 -17.13 -7.00
C GLU A 155 -10.54 -15.63 -6.69
N ILE A 156 -10.19 -15.29 -5.44
CA ILE A 156 -10.06 -13.90 -5.02
C ILE A 156 -8.75 -13.31 -5.54
N ALA A 157 -8.87 -12.22 -6.29
CA ALA A 157 -7.77 -11.32 -6.61
C ALA A 157 -7.59 -10.28 -5.49
N TYR A 158 -6.34 -10.05 -5.10
CA TYR A 158 -5.97 -9.09 -4.07
C TYR A 158 -5.32 -7.83 -4.67
N GLY A 159 -5.08 -6.84 -3.82
CA GLY A 159 -4.58 -5.52 -4.20
C GLY A 159 -5.71 -4.53 -4.43
N LEU A 160 -5.36 -3.31 -4.82
CA LEU A 160 -6.35 -2.29 -5.15
C LEU A 160 -7.01 -2.60 -6.51
N VAL A 161 -8.26 -2.15 -6.70
CA VAL A 161 -8.94 -2.16 -8.00
C VAL A 161 -8.12 -1.40 -9.05
N THR A 162 -7.58 -0.26 -8.64
CA THR A 162 -6.58 0.49 -9.39
C THR A 162 -5.21 0.26 -8.77
N PRO A 163 -4.35 -0.59 -9.37
CA PRO A 163 -3.06 -0.92 -8.78
C PRO A 163 -2.17 0.32 -8.61
N VAL A 164 -1.47 0.40 -7.47
CA VAL A 164 -0.42 1.41 -7.25
C VAL A 164 0.79 1.14 -8.15
N ALA A 165 1.07 -0.15 -8.41
CA ALA A 165 2.17 -0.64 -9.24
C ALA A 165 3.53 0.00 -8.90
N SER A 166 3.84 0.07 -7.60
CA SER A 166 5.06 0.67 -7.08
C SER A 166 5.35 0.16 -5.66
N PHE A 167 6.64 0.03 -5.34
CA PHE A 167 7.18 -0.23 -4.01
C PHE A 167 7.69 1.03 -3.31
N ASN A 168 7.56 2.20 -3.94
CA ASN A 168 7.94 3.48 -3.36
C ASN A 168 7.08 3.79 -2.12
N GLN A 169 7.67 3.62 -0.93
CA GLN A 169 6.94 3.70 0.33
C GLN A 169 6.31 5.08 0.56
N LEU A 170 7.00 6.18 0.25
CA LEU A 170 6.44 7.52 0.38
C LEU A 170 5.29 7.76 -0.59
N TRP A 171 5.41 7.30 -1.85
CA TRP A 171 4.34 7.39 -2.81
C TRP A 171 3.10 6.60 -2.37
N CYS A 172 3.32 5.39 -1.86
CA CYS A 172 2.22 4.54 -1.40
C CYS A 172 1.46 5.14 -0.22
N GLN A 173 2.05 6.00 0.61
CA GLN A 173 1.33 6.72 1.67
C GLN A 173 0.29 7.71 1.12
N PHE A 174 0.58 8.36 -0.01
CA PHE A 174 -0.20 9.50 -0.51
C PHE A 174 -0.89 9.26 -1.86
N PHE A 175 -0.68 8.10 -2.47
CA PHE A 175 -1.24 7.72 -3.77
C PHE A 175 -2.73 8.01 -3.85
N GLU A 176 -3.51 7.49 -2.90
CA GLU A 176 -4.97 7.58 -2.93
C GLU A 176 -5.49 8.96 -2.54
N PHE A 177 -4.79 9.66 -1.64
CA PHE A 177 -5.09 11.07 -1.32
C PHE A 177 -4.99 11.95 -2.56
N LYS A 178 -3.94 11.75 -3.37
CA LYS A 178 -3.79 12.46 -4.64
C LYS A 178 -4.84 12.00 -5.64
N ALA A 179 -5.10 10.69 -5.73
CA ALA A 179 -6.07 10.11 -6.65
C ALA A 179 -7.48 10.69 -6.43
N LEU A 180 -8.01 10.59 -5.21
CA LEU A 180 -9.38 11.01 -4.88
C LEU A 180 -9.49 12.52 -4.66
N GLY A 181 -8.49 13.14 -4.03
CA GLY A 181 -8.53 14.56 -3.67
C GLY A 181 -8.17 15.49 -4.83
N TYR A 182 -7.08 15.19 -5.54
CA TYR A 182 -6.53 16.07 -6.56
C TYR A 182 -6.92 15.63 -7.98
N ASP A 183 -6.60 14.39 -8.37
CA ASP A 183 -6.78 13.92 -9.75
C ASP A 183 -8.26 13.82 -10.12
N LYS A 184 -9.07 13.19 -9.26
CA LYS A 184 -10.52 13.07 -9.45
C LYS A 184 -11.21 14.43 -9.47
N GLY A 185 -10.83 15.34 -8.57
CA GLY A 185 -11.36 16.71 -8.53
C GLY A 185 -11.01 17.58 -9.76
N GLN A 186 -10.02 17.19 -10.56
CA GLN A 186 -9.61 17.89 -11.78
C GLN A 186 -10.08 17.23 -13.08
N MET A 187 -10.86 16.15 -13.00
CA MET A 187 -11.33 15.46 -14.19
C MET A 187 -12.22 16.34 -15.06
N ARG A 188 -12.06 16.15 -16.37
CA ARG A 188 -12.89 16.74 -17.42
C ARG A 188 -13.51 15.64 -18.27
N ASP A 189 -14.72 15.89 -18.76
CA ASP A 189 -15.37 15.04 -19.75
C ASP A 189 -14.76 15.22 -21.15
N ASP A 190 -15.29 14.50 -22.13
CA ASP A 190 -14.80 14.54 -23.51
C ASP A 190 -14.99 15.91 -24.18
N ASN A 191 -15.90 16.74 -23.67
CA ASN A 191 -16.14 18.10 -24.11
C ASN A 191 -15.28 19.14 -23.37
N GLY A 192 -14.36 18.69 -22.51
CA GLY A 192 -13.47 19.53 -21.73
C GLY A 192 -14.13 20.19 -20.51
N LYS A 193 -15.38 19.85 -20.20
CA LYS A 193 -16.10 20.38 -19.03
C LYS A 193 -15.69 19.63 -17.77
N GLU A 194 -15.52 20.36 -16.68
CA GLU A 194 -15.20 19.76 -15.38
C GLU A 194 -16.30 18.80 -14.93
N ILE A 195 -15.91 17.59 -14.53
CA ILE A 195 -16.82 16.60 -13.96
C ILE A 195 -17.25 17.05 -12.56
N PHE A 196 -16.32 17.59 -11.75
CA PHE A 196 -16.59 18.11 -10.41
C PHE A 196 -16.43 19.64 -10.36
N PRO A 197 -17.39 20.41 -10.95
CA PRO A 197 -17.28 21.86 -11.02
C PRO A 197 -17.48 22.50 -9.63
N GLY A 198 -16.61 23.45 -9.29
CA GLY A 198 -16.69 24.22 -8.04
C GLY A 198 -16.12 23.49 -6.80
N LEU A 199 -15.83 24.27 -5.75
CA LEU A 199 -15.13 23.78 -4.56
C LEU A 199 -15.89 22.64 -3.86
N TRP A 200 -17.21 22.74 -3.72
CA TRP A 200 -18.01 21.74 -3.01
C TRP A 200 -18.02 20.38 -3.69
N ASN A 201 -18.07 20.32 -5.03
CA ASN A 201 -18.00 19.05 -5.74
C ASN A 201 -16.61 18.42 -5.67
N LYS A 202 -15.54 19.23 -5.57
CA LYS A 202 -14.18 18.73 -5.32
C LYS A 202 -14.03 18.16 -3.90
N VAL A 203 -14.66 18.79 -2.90
CA VAL A 203 -14.77 18.23 -1.54
C VAL A 203 -15.51 16.89 -1.58
N LYS A 204 -16.65 16.82 -2.27
CA LYS A 204 -17.37 15.55 -2.46
C LYS A 204 -16.50 14.49 -3.12
N ALA A 205 -15.70 14.83 -4.13
CA ALA A 205 -14.81 13.85 -4.78
C ALA A 205 -13.86 13.14 -3.79
N ALA A 206 -13.42 13.84 -2.74
CA ALA A 206 -12.53 13.32 -1.72
C ALA A 206 -13.26 12.61 -0.56
N PHE A 207 -14.43 13.11 -0.15
CA PHE A 207 -15.15 12.63 1.05
C PHE A 207 -16.32 11.70 0.76
N TRP A 208 -16.84 11.62 -0.46
CA TRP A 208 -17.84 10.60 -0.80
C TRP A 208 -17.15 9.27 -1.01
N PRO A 209 -17.89 8.15 -1.17
CA PRO A 209 -17.30 6.87 -1.50
C PRO A 209 -16.25 7.02 -2.61
N PRO A 210 -15.12 6.30 -2.52
CA PRO A 210 -14.08 6.40 -3.54
C PRO A 210 -14.66 6.19 -4.94
N GLY A 211 -15.72 5.37 -5.09
CA GLY A 211 -16.45 5.16 -6.33
C GLY A 211 -17.38 6.28 -6.86
N TYR A 212 -17.65 7.34 -6.09
CA TYR A 212 -18.67 8.34 -6.40
C TYR A 212 -18.34 9.22 -7.62
N PHE A 213 -19.29 9.37 -8.53
CA PHE A 213 -19.31 10.38 -9.59
C PHE A 213 -20.66 11.11 -9.61
N PRO A 214 -20.73 12.36 -10.12
CA PRO A 214 -22.01 13.05 -10.25
C PRO A 214 -23.00 12.24 -11.09
N GLY A 215 -24.21 12.03 -10.57
CA GLY A 215 -25.25 11.21 -11.19
C GLY A 215 -25.31 9.77 -10.69
N VAL A 216 -24.27 9.29 -10.01
CA VAL A 216 -24.29 7.98 -9.35
C VAL A 216 -25.14 8.04 -8.08
N LYS A 217 -25.99 7.04 -7.88
CA LYS A 217 -26.87 6.95 -6.72
C LYS A 217 -26.08 6.58 -5.47
N THR A 218 -26.32 7.30 -4.38
CA THR A 218 -25.75 7.01 -3.07
C THR A 218 -26.85 6.92 -2.01
N LYS A 219 -26.59 6.16 -0.96
CA LYS A 219 -27.49 5.96 0.19
C LYS A 219 -26.77 6.35 1.47
N TYR A 220 -27.54 6.81 2.46
CA TYR A 220 -27.02 7.11 3.78
C TYR A 220 -26.94 5.85 4.63
N PHE A 221 -25.83 5.71 5.36
CA PHE A 221 -25.67 4.78 6.46
C PHE A 221 -25.11 5.54 7.67
N PHE A 222 -25.98 5.78 8.64
CA PHE A 222 -25.71 6.66 9.79
C PHE A 222 -25.24 8.06 9.36
N MET A 223 -23.95 8.38 9.54
CA MET A 223 -23.35 9.69 9.19
C MET A 223 -22.65 9.70 7.82
N TRP A 224 -22.66 8.58 7.09
CA TRP A 224 -21.85 8.38 5.89
C TRP A 224 -22.69 8.07 4.67
N LEU A 225 -22.10 8.25 3.50
CA LEU A 225 -22.70 7.87 2.21
C LEU A 225 -21.98 6.65 1.64
N TYR A 226 -22.73 5.80 0.96
CA TYR A 226 -22.22 4.63 0.26
C TYR A 226 -22.92 4.49 -1.11
N MET A 227 -22.27 3.81 -2.06
CA MET A 227 -22.81 3.57 -3.41
C MET A 227 -24.11 2.73 -3.35
N ASP A 228 -25.09 2.98 -4.20
CA ASP A 228 -26.26 2.07 -4.25
C ASP A 228 -25.82 0.68 -4.76
N ASP A 229 -25.16 0.66 -5.92
CA ASP A 229 -24.45 -0.48 -6.49
C ASP A 229 -22.93 -0.30 -6.32
N ASN A 230 -22.31 -1.16 -5.49
CA ASN A 230 -20.85 -1.21 -5.26
C ASN A 230 -20.06 -1.82 -6.41
N THR A 231 -20.73 -2.56 -7.30
CA THR A 231 -20.07 -3.24 -8.41
C THR A 231 -19.99 -2.35 -9.65
N GLU A 232 -20.69 -1.22 -9.64
CA GLU A 232 -20.75 -0.29 -10.77
C GLU A 232 -19.36 0.24 -11.14
N GLY A 233 -18.87 -0.14 -12.32
CA GLY A 233 -17.57 0.30 -12.82
C GLY A 233 -16.37 -0.47 -12.27
N ILE A 234 -16.59 -1.52 -11.48
CA ILE A 234 -15.53 -2.46 -11.10
C ILE A 234 -15.26 -3.41 -12.27
N PRO A 235 -14.02 -3.47 -12.79
CA PRO A 235 -13.68 -4.40 -13.85
C PRO A 235 -13.80 -5.84 -13.37
N LYS A 236 -14.25 -6.74 -14.24
CA LYS A 236 -14.16 -8.18 -13.99
C LYS A 236 -12.69 -8.59 -13.96
N ILE A 237 -12.37 -9.56 -13.10
CA ILE A 237 -11.01 -10.08 -12.97
C ILE A 237 -10.76 -11.12 -14.07
N GLU A 238 -9.66 -10.95 -14.79
CA GLU A 238 -9.13 -11.96 -15.71
C GLU A 238 -8.00 -12.72 -15.01
N HIS A 239 -8.07 -14.05 -15.04
CA HIS A 239 -7.06 -14.95 -14.47
C HIS A 239 -6.12 -15.48 -15.57
N PRO A 240 -4.83 -15.74 -15.25
CA PRO A 240 -4.20 -15.56 -13.95
C PRO A 240 -3.87 -14.09 -13.66
N VAL A 241 -4.08 -13.66 -12.40
CA VAL A 241 -3.66 -12.34 -11.94
C VAL A 241 -2.14 -12.36 -11.74
N VAL A 242 -1.43 -11.44 -12.41
CA VAL A 242 0.03 -11.31 -12.30
C VAL A 242 0.35 -10.10 -11.41
N PRO A 243 0.92 -10.31 -10.20
CA PRO A 243 1.32 -9.21 -9.32
C PRO A 243 2.44 -8.36 -9.92
N TYR A 244 2.47 -7.08 -9.55
CA TYR A 244 3.58 -6.18 -9.87
C TYR A 244 4.84 -6.60 -9.10
N ASN A 245 5.83 -7.12 -9.83
CA ASN A 245 7.10 -7.57 -9.25
C ASN A 245 8.25 -7.46 -10.27
N PRO A 246 8.83 -6.26 -10.48
CA PRO A 246 9.96 -6.09 -11.38
C PRO A 246 11.14 -7.00 -10.99
N PRO A 247 11.75 -7.73 -11.94
CA PRO A 247 12.78 -8.69 -11.62
C PRO A 247 14.07 -8.01 -11.16
N LEU A 248 14.72 -8.58 -10.15
CA LEU A 248 16.03 -8.13 -9.65
C LEU A 248 17.06 -9.21 -9.87
N THR A 249 18.29 -8.81 -10.19
CA THR A 249 19.44 -9.71 -10.28
C THR A 249 19.81 -10.27 -8.89
N THR A 250 20.37 -11.47 -8.84
CA THR A 250 20.79 -12.09 -7.57
C THR A 250 21.79 -11.23 -6.77
N PRO A 251 22.83 -10.62 -7.40
CA PRO A 251 23.74 -9.73 -6.67
C PRO A 251 23.05 -8.52 -6.06
N LEU A 252 22.10 -7.91 -6.79
CA LEU A 252 21.33 -6.78 -6.26
C LEU A 252 20.43 -7.22 -5.09
N ARG A 253 19.77 -8.38 -5.19
CA ARG A 253 18.97 -8.93 -4.08
C ARG A 253 19.82 -9.12 -2.82
N PHE A 254 21.03 -9.65 -2.95
CA PHE A 254 21.93 -9.83 -1.82
C PHE A 254 22.35 -8.49 -1.19
N TYR A 255 22.70 -7.50 -2.00
CA TYR A 255 22.97 -6.15 -1.52
C TYR A 255 21.78 -5.56 -0.75
N LEU A 256 20.58 -5.64 -1.31
CA LEU A 256 19.37 -5.14 -0.65
C LEU A 256 19.08 -5.90 0.65
N LEU A 257 19.28 -7.21 0.70
CA LEU A 257 19.13 -7.98 1.93
C LEU A 257 20.10 -7.49 3.03
N VAL A 258 21.38 -7.28 2.68
CA VAL A 258 22.37 -6.76 3.63
C VAL A 258 21.97 -5.36 4.11
N GLN A 259 21.57 -4.47 3.21
CA GLN A 259 21.12 -3.13 3.57
C GLN A 259 19.87 -3.16 4.46
N TRP A 260 18.95 -4.12 4.23
CA TRP A 260 17.76 -4.29 5.05
C TRP A 260 18.10 -4.76 6.48
N LEU A 261 19.04 -5.68 6.63
CA LEU A 261 19.55 -6.10 7.94
C LEU A 261 20.22 -4.94 8.68
N ILE A 262 20.97 -4.10 7.98
CA ILE A 262 21.58 -2.88 8.54
C ILE A 262 20.51 -1.88 8.96
N LEU A 263 19.46 -1.69 8.15
CA LEU A 263 18.32 -0.85 8.51
C LEU A 263 17.63 -1.34 9.80
N ILE A 264 17.43 -2.65 9.95
CA ILE A 264 16.86 -3.23 11.18
C ILE A 264 17.78 -2.99 12.37
N ALA A 265 19.07 -3.27 12.25
CA ALA A 265 20.01 -3.03 13.33
C ALA A 265 20.04 -1.54 13.73
N GLY A 266 20.05 -0.63 12.74
CA GLY A 266 20.00 0.81 12.96
C GLY A 266 18.68 1.29 13.58
N SER A 267 17.54 0.70 13.20
CA SER A 267 16.24 1.06 13.78
C SER A 267 16.11 0.58 15.23
N LEU A 268 16.60 -0.62 15.55
CA LEU A 268 16.66 -1.13 16.93
C LEU A 268 17.59 -0.28 17.80
N GLN A 269 18.75 0.11 17.26
CA GLN A 269 19.67 1.00 17.97
C GLN A 269 19.04 2.38 18.19
N PHE A 270 18.35 2.94 17.19
CA PHE A 270 17.62 4.20 17.34
C PHE A 270 16.57 4.09 18.43
N ASP A 271 15.73 3.04 18.43
CA ASP A 271 14.69 2.87 19.46
C ASP A 271 15.27 2.74 20.88
N ALA A 272 16.39 2.02 21.03
CA ALA A 272 17.07 1.88 22.32
C ALA A 272 17.62 3.20 22.89
N HIS A 273 17.97 4.17 22.04
CA HIS A 273 18.61 5.42 22.45
C HIS A 273 17.76 6.67 22.23
N ARG A 274 16.59 6.58 21.58
CA ARG A 274 15.82 7.76 21.15
C ARG A 274 15.44 8.71 22.29
N GLN A 275 15.30 8.20 23.51
CA GLN A 275 14.96 9.01 24.69
C GLN A 275 16.14 9.85 25.20
N THR A 276 17.38 9.48 24.86
CA THR A 276 18.60 10.19 25.29
C THR A 276 19.17 11.12 24.21
N LEU A 277 18.64 11.06 22.98
CA LEU A 277 19.06 11.93 21.88
C LEU A 277 18.52 13.36 22.08
N SER A 278 19.33 14.36 21.73
CA SER A 278 18.79 15.71 21.56
C SER A 278 17.89 15.77 20.32
N TRP A 279 16.95 16.71 20.29
CA TRP A 279 15.98 16.85 19.20
C TRP A 279 16.60 16.89 17.79
N PRO A 280 17.69 17.63 17.53
CA PRO A 280 18.34 17.60 16.22
C PRO A 280 18.84 16.21 15.81
N TYR A 281 19.45 15.45 16.72
CA TYR A 281 19.93 14.09 16.44
C TYR A 281 18.77 13.10 16.29
N PHE A 282 17.72 13.24 17.09
CA PHE A 282 16.51 12.44 16.96
C PHE A 282 15.89 12.63 15.56
N LEU A 283 15.65 13.88 15.16
CA LEU A 283 15.01 14.20 13.88
C LEU A 283 15.89 13.79 12.69
N SER A 284 17.20 14.03 12.75
CA SER A 284 18.11 13.64 11.66
C SER A 284 18.21 12.13 11.52
N SER A 285 18.25 11.38 12.63
CA SER A 285 18.23 9.91 12.62
C SER A 285 16.93 9.37 12.04
N LEU A 286 15.78 9.95 12.44
CA LEU A 286 14.48 9.57 11.91
C LEU A 286 14.38 9.81 10.40
N VAL A 287 14.80 11.00 9.94
CA VAL A 287 14.84 11.32 8.50
C VAL A 287 15.77 10.37 7.76
N TYR A 288 16.95 10.07 8.31
CA TYR A 288 17.87 9.11 7.70
C TYR A 288 17.25 7.71 7.58
N LEU A 289 16.57 7.21 8.61
CA LEU A 289 15.88 5.91 8.57
C LEU A 289 14.76 5.87 7.52
N ILE A 290 13.98 6.96 7.39
CA ILE A 290 12.93 7.08 6.35
C ILE A 290 13.55 7.06 4.95
N LEU A 291 14.63 7.82 4.73
CA LEU A 291 15.35 7.85 3.45
C LEU A 291 16.02 6.50 3.17
N PHE A 292 16.53 5.82 4.19
CA PHE A 292 17.09 4.49 4.06
C PHE A 292 16.01 3.48 3.66
N LEU A 293 14.83 3.51 4.26
CA LEU A 293 13.70 2.68 3.82
C LEU A 293 13.25 3.02 2.39
N GLN A 294 13.29 4.30 2.00
CA GLN A 294 12.89 4.75 0.66
C GLN A 294 13.75 4.16 -0.47
N MET A 295 15.03 3.86 -0.22
CA MET A 295 15.93 3.36 -1.27
C MET A 295 15.47 2.02 -1.84
N PHE A 296 14.86 1.15 -1.02
CA PHE A 296 14.35 -0.15 -1.44
C PHE A 296 13.29 -0.01 -2.52
N GLY A 297 12.34 0.91 -2.32
CA GLY A 297 11.29 1.20 -3.30
C GLY A 297 11.87 1.63 -4.65
N TYR A 298 12.94 2.44 -4.65
CA TYR A 298 13.60 2.84 -5.90
C TYR A 298 14.29 1.68 -6.63
N TYR A 299 14.94 0.76 -5.92
CA TYR A 299 15.53 -0.41 -6.57
C TYR A 299 14.46 -1.40 -7.04
N PHE A 300 13.43 -1.65 -6.23
CA PHE A 300 12.32 -2.55 -6.58
C PHE A 300 11.53 -2.04 -7.79
N ASP A 301 11.39 -0.72 -7.94
CA ASP A 301 10.70 -0.10 -9.08
C ASP A 301 11.62 0.17 -10.30
N HIS A 302 12.89 -0.25 -10.26
CA HIS A 302 13.91 0.08 -11.27
C HIS A 302 13.99 1.59 -11.59
N SER A 303 13.82 2.41 -10.55
CA SER A 303 13.78 3.86 -10.66
C SER A 303 15.11 4.41 -11.24
N PRO A 304 15.07 5.36 -12.18
CA PRO A 304 16.28 5.93 -12.79
C PRO A 304 17.14 6.72 -11.79
N ILE A 305 16.58 7.12 -10.64
CA ILE A 305 17.29 7.85 -9.59
C ILE A 305 17.82 6.95 -8.47
N SER A 306 17.55 5.64 -8.51
CA SER A 306 17.93 4.67 -7.45
C SER A 306 19.39 4.79 -7.05
N VAL A 307 20.31 4.73 -8.03
CA VAL A 307 21.76 4.82 -7.80
C VAL A 307 22.15 6.17 -7.20
N ILE A 308 21.64 7.26 -7.77
CA ILE A 308 22.01 8.62 -7.31
C ILE A 308 21.57 8.81 -5.87
N PHE A 309 20.33 8.43 -5.56
CA PHE A 309 19.76 8.53 -4.22
C PHE A 309 20.54 7.69 -3.20
N ASP A 310 20.85 6.43 -3.53
CA ASP A 310 21.59 5.55 -2.64
C ASP A 310 23.03 6.03 -2.42
N CYS A 311 23.72 6.46 -3.48
CA CYS A 311 25.05 7.07 -3.35
C CYS A 311 25.04 8.32 -2.49
N SER A 312 24.05 9.20 -2.64
CA SER A 312 23.92 10.40 -1.79
C SER A 312 23.72 10.04 -0.31
N ARG A 313 22.86 9.06 -0.02
CA ARG A 313 22.63 8.54 1.34
C ARG A 313 23.89 7.94 1.96
N LEU A 314 24.67 7.18 1.18
CA LEU A 314 25.89 6.54 1.65
C LEU A 314 27.06 7.53 1.79
N ALA A 315 27.15 8.53 0.91
CA ALA A 315 28.10 9.63 1.05
C ALA A 315 27.81 10.45 2.31
N PHE A 316 26.54 10.72 2.60
CA PHE A 316 26.11 11.34 3.85
C PHE A 316 26.51 10.48 5.07
N ALA A 317 26.23 9.17 5.05
CA ALA A 317 26.64 8.26 6.12
C ALA A 317 28.17 8.27 6.34
N THR A 318 28.93 8.24 5.24
CA THR A 318 30.40 8.33 5.28
C THR A 318 30.87 9.62 5.94
N ALA A 319 30.34 10.76 5.50
CA ALA A 319 30.70 12.06 6.03
C ALA A 319 30.36 12.19 7.52
N VAL A 320 29.17 11.74 7.93
CA VAL A 320 28.77 11.73 9.35
C VAL A 320 29.69 10.84 10.16
N GLY A 321 30.02 9.63 9.69
CA GLY A 321 30.94 8.73 10.40
C GLY A 321 32.32 9.35 10.59
N LEU A 322 32.87 9.99 9.55
CA LEU A 322 34.16 10.68 9.64
C LEU A 322 34.13 11.89 10.58
N LEU A 323 33.07 12.71 10.53
CA LEU A 323 32.93 13.91 11.37
C LEU A 323 32.71 13.58 12.85
N THR A 324 32.06 12.45 13.13
CA THR A 324 31.74 11.99 14.50
C THR A 324 32.74 10.98 15.05
N TRP A 325 33.77 10.63 14.27
CA TRP A 325 34.73 9.56 14.59
C TRP A 325 34.10 8.17 14.77
N ASP A 326 32.89 7.97 14.24
CA ASP A 326 32.28 6.65 14.09
C ASP A 326 32.87 5.94 12.86
N ILE A 327 33.99 5.27 13.10
CA ILE A 327 34.75 4.55 12.08
C ILE A 327 33.89 3.45 11.43
N SER A 328 33.04 2.77 12.20
CA SER A 328 32.16 1.71 11.70
C SER A 328 31.16 2.26 10.69
N PHE A 329 30.55 3.41 10.98
CA PHE A 329 29.59 4.06 10.08
C PHE A 329 30.27 4.62 8.83
N ALA A 330 31.49 5.15 8.95
CA ALA A 330 32.30 5.58 7.81
C ALA A 330 32.66 4.42 6.88
N ILE A 331 33.14 3.30 7.43
CA ILE A 331 33.48 2.09 6.67
C ILE A 331 32.25 1.54 5.96
N TYR A 332 31.10 1.48 6.63
CA TYR A 332 29.83 1.07 6.03
C TYR A 332 29.50 1.89 4.78
N GLY A 333 29.59 3.22 4.88
CA GLY A 333 29.30 4.12 3.77
C GLY A 333 30.23 3.90 2.58
N ILE A 334 31.55 3.83 2.82
CA ILE A 334 32.56 3.61 1.78
C ILE A 334 32.39 2.24 1.10
N ALA A 335 32.26 1.17 1.89
CA ALA A 335 32.11 -0.19 1.38
C ALA A 335 30.82 -0.35 0.57
N SER A 336 29.72 0.26 1.02
CA SER A 336 28.45 0.23 0.29
C SER A 336 28.54 1.03 -1.02
N LEU A 337 29.20 2.21 -1.04
CA LEU A 337 29.42 2.99 -2.26
C LEU A 337 30.19 2.18 -3.30
N PHE A 338 31.25 1.51 -2.88
CA PHE A 338 32.03 0.63 -3.75
C PHE A 338 31.17 -0.52 -4.30
N THR A 339 30.31 -1.11 -3.46
CA THR A 339 29.39 -2.17 -3.87
C THR A 339 28.37 -1.68 -4.91
N VAL A 340 27.77 -0.50 -4.71
CA VAL A 340 26.85 0.12 -5.68
C VAL A 340 27.56 0.41 -7.00
N TYR A 341 28.79 0.90 -6.96
CA TYR A 341 29.62 1.09 -8.15
C TYR A 341 29.82 -0.22 -8.93
N LEU A 342 30.22 -1.30 -8.25
CA LEU A 342 30.39 -2.62 -8.86
C LEU A 342 29.09 -3.17 -9.45
N LEU A 343 27.97 -3.09 -8.72
CA LEU A 343 26.67 -3.54 -9.20
C LEU A 343 26.24 -2.78 -10.46
N ARG A 344 26.52 -1.47 -10.52
CA ARG A 344 26.22 -0.68 -11.71
C ARG A 344 27.15 -1.01 -12.88
N SER A 345 28.46 -1.10 -12.65
CA SER A 345 29.44 -1.34 -13.71
C SER A 345 29.30 -2.73 -14.35
N THR A 346 28.77 -3.70 -13.60
CA THR A 346 28.52 -5.07 -14.05
C THR A 346 27.10 -5.29 -14.59
N GLY A 347 26.29 -4.24 -14.73
CA GLY A 347 24.93 -4.32 -15.29
C GLY A 347 23.90 -4.99 -14.36
N ASN A 348 24.20 -5.13 -13.07
CA ASN A 348 23.29 -5.74 -12.09
C ASN A 348 22.19 -4.78 -11.60
N ILE A 349 22.30 -3.48 -11.89
CA ILE A 349 21.26 -2.48 -11.66
C ILE A 349 20.62 -2.12 -13.00
N VAL A 350 19.42 -2.64 -13.25
CA VAL A 350 18.65 -2.36 -14.45
C VAL A 350 17.97 -1.01 -14.26
N ALA A 351 18.36 -0.01 -15.06
CA ALA A 351 17.60 1.23 -15.16
C ALA A 351 16.51 1.02 -16.21
N VAL A 352 15.26 1.34 -15.88
CA VAL A 352 14.21 1.42 -16.91
C VAL A 352 14.59 2.53 -17.89
N GLN A 353 14.98 2.16 -19.11
CA GLN A 353 14.90 3.09 -20.22
C GLN A 353 13.42 3.38 -20.43
N LYS A 354 12.94 4.56 -19.98
CA LYS A 354 11.65 5.06 -20.44
C LYS A 354 11.73 5.11 -21.97
N LYS A 355 11.02 4.21 -22.65
CA LYS A 355 10.68 4.43 -24.05
C LYS A 355 9.96 5.77 -24.09
N LYS A 356 10.58 6.73 -24.78
CA LYS A 356 10.01 8.07 -25.02
C LYS A 356 8.74 7.97 -25.84
#